data_AF-A0A0Q4KXI7-F1
#
_entry.id   AF-A0A0Q4KXI7-F1
#
_cell.length_a   1.000
_cell.length_b   1.000
_cell.length_c   1.000
_cell.angle_alpha   90.00
_cell.angle_beta   90.00
_cell.angle_gamma   90.00
#
_symmetry.space_group_name_H-M   'P 1'
#
loop_
_entity.id
_entity.type
_entity.pdbx_description
1 polymer ?
#
loop_
_entity_poly.entity_id
_entity_poly.type
_entity_poly.pdbx_seq_one_letter_code
_entity_poly.pdbx_strand_id
1 'polypeptide(L)'
;MTGMQTLSAGLSVILAIALVLAAWRMVRGPSFADRFIALDMLTAVAVGFAAVTTVLTGRSEFLDIGLSLALINFVATAAFAVFLELRKGRK
;
A
#
# COMPACT_ATOMS: atom_id res chain seq x y z
N MET A 1 -10.13 27.39 1.98
CA MET A 1 -8.98 26.65 1.42
C MET A 1 -8.05 26.07 2.48
N THR A 2 -7.80 26.75 3.60
CA THR A 2 -6.91 26.27 4.68
C THR A 2 -7.37 24.98 5.37
N GLY A 3 -8.68 24.80 5.60
CA GLY A 3 -9.20 23.60 6.29
C GLY A 3 -8.91 22.26 5.59
N MET A 4 -9.00 22.21 4.26
CA MET A 4 -8.69 21.01 3.47
C MET A 4 -7.20 20.66 3.51
N GLN A 5 -6.33 21.69 3.51
CA GLN A 5 -4.87 21.51 3.61
C GLN A 5 -4.46 21.00 5.00
N THR A 6 -5.06 21.53 6.07
CA THR A 6 -4.79 21.04 7.43
C THR A 6 -5.24 19.59 7.61
N LEU A 7 -6.40 19.21 7.07
CA LEU A 7 -6.89 17.83 7.12
C LEU A 7 -5.98 16.86 6.35
N SER A 8 -5.61 17.21 5.13
CA SER A 8 -4.70 16.39 4.31
C SER A 8 -3.31 16.27 4.93
N ALA A 9 -2.79 17.33 5.57
CA ALA A 9 -1.55 17.26 6.33
C ALA A 9 -1.66 16.29 7.52
N GLY A 10 -2.74 16.35 8.29
CA GLY A 10 -3.00 15.40 9.38
C GLY A 10 -3.08 13.94 8.89
N LEU A 11 -3.80 13.71 7.78
CA LEU A 11 -3.89 12.39 7.15
C LEU A 11 -2.53 11.87 6.68
N SER A 12 -1.67 12.74 6.12
CA SER A 12 -0.34 12.34 5.67
C SER A 12 0.53 11.80 6.80
N VAL A 13 0.44 12.39 8.00
CA VAL A 13 1.17 11.90 9.19
C VAL A 13 0.67 10.53 9.61
N ILE A 14 -0.66 10.34 9.66
CA ILE A 14 -1.26 9.05 10.01
C ILE A 14 -0.86 7.97 9.00
N LEU A 15 -0.89 8.29 7.71
CA LEU A 15 -0.48 7.38 6.65
C LEU A 15 1.02 7.07 6.70
N ALA A 16 1.87 8.04 7.02
CA ALA A 16 3.31 7.80 7.21
C ALA A 16 3.57 6.82 8.37
N ILE A 17 2.87 6.97 9.50
CA ILE A 17 2.94 6.02 10.62
C ILE A 17 2.47 4.63 10.17
N ALA A 18 1.34 4.55 9.47
CA ALA A 18 0.82 3.29 8.93
C ALA A 18 1.82 2.62 7.97
N LEU A 19 2.52 3.40 7.15
CA LEU A 19 3.56 2.93 6.23
C LEU A 19 4.71 2.26 6.99
N VAL A 20 5.19 2.90 8.07
CA VAL A 20 6.24 2.36 8.94
C VAL A 20 5.79 1.08 9.64
N LEU A 21 4.56 1.06 10.16
CA LEU A 21 4.01 -0.12 10.83
C LEU A 21 3.84 -1.30 9.86
N ALA A 22 3.33 -1.05 8.64
CA ALA A 22 3.19 -2.08 7.61
C ALA A 22 4.56 -2.61 7.16
N ALA A 23 5.54 -1.72 6.96
CA ALA A 23 6.90 -2.12 6.61
C ALA A 23 7.56 -2.96 7.71
N TRP A 24 7.38 -2.56 8.98
CA TRP A 24 7.86 -3.33 10.12
C TRP A 24 7.22 -4.72 10.18
N ARG A 25 5.90 -4.80 9.94
CA ARG A 25 5.15 -6.05 9.91
C ARG A 25 5.58 -6.97 8.76
N MET A 26 5.90 -6.40 7.60
CA MET A 26 6.42 -7.11 6.43
C MET A 26 7.77 -7.78 6.72
N VAL A 27 8.65 -7.11 7.47
CA VAL A 27 9.97 -7.66 7.81
C VAL A 27 9.88 -8.69 8.94
N ARG A 28 9.11 -8.39 10.00
CA ARG A 28 9.04 -9.20 11.23
C ARG A 28 8.00 -10.32 11.21
N GLY A 29 7.21 -10.45 10.14
CA GLY A 29 6.13 -11.42 10.10
C GLY A 29 6.59 -12.89 10.24
N PRO A 30 5.90 -13.72 11.05
CA PRO A 30 6.29 -15.11 11.29
C PRO A 30 6.13 -16.04 10.08
N SER A 31 5.18 -15.77 9.18
CA SER A 31 4.86 -16.61 8.03
C SER A 31 5.07 -15.87 6.71
N PHE A 32 5.42 -16.59 5.64
CA PHE A 32 5.52 -16.01 4.29
C PHE A 32 4.22 -15.36 3.83
N ALA A 33 3.06 -15.98 4.10
CA ALA A 33 1.76 -15.43 3.75
C ALA A 33 1.48 -14.12 4.49
N ASP A 34 1.89 -14.05 5.75
CA ASP A 34 1.69 -12.90 6.61
C ASP A 34 2.59 -11.71 6.22
N ARG A 35 3.83 -11.97 5.79
CA ARG A 35 4.69 -10.94 5.18
C ARG A 35 4.11 -10.43 3.85
N PHE A 36 3.51 -11.30 3.06
CA PHE A 36 2.89 -10.93 1.79
C PHE A 36 1.65 -10.04 1.99
N ILE A 37 0.80 -10.37 2.96
CA ILE A 37 -0.36 -9.53 3.33
C ILE A 37 0.13 -8.15 3.83
N ALA A 38 1.21 -8.11 4.61
CA ALA A 38 1.80 -6.85 5.05
C ALA A 38 2.36 -6.01 3.88
N LEU A 39 2.93 -6.65 2.84
CA LEU A 39 3.35 -5.99 1.60
C LEU A 39 2.14 -5.39 0.84
N ASP A 40 1.05 -6.15 0.71
CA ASP A 40 -0.18 -5.70 0.06
C ASP A 40 -0.77 -4.46 0.79
N MET A 41 -0.80 -4.51 2.12
CA MET A 41 -1.18 -3.36 2.96
C MET A 41 -0.22 -2.18 2.81
N LEU A 42 1.09 -2.43 2.75
CA LEU A 42 2.10 -1.38 2.56
C LEU A 42 1.84 -0.60 1.26
N THR A 43 1.59 -1.32 0.15
CA THR A 43 1.25 -0.71 -1.13
C THR A 43 -0.09 0.03 -1.07
N ALA A 44 -1.12 -0.51 -0.43
CA ALA A 44 -2.41 0.18 -0.28
C ALA A 44 -2.27 1.52 0.46
N VAL A 45 -1.49 1.55 1.55
CA VAL A 45 -1.19 2.78 2.29
C VAL A 45 -0.36 3.75 1.44
N ALA A 46 0.60 3.26 0.65
CA ALA A 46 1.39 4.09 -0.25
C ALA A 46 0.53 4.76 -1.33
N VAL A 47 -0.47 4.05 -1.88
CA VAL A 47 -1.44 4.61 -2.83
C VAL A 47 -2.30 5.69 -2.17
N GLY A 48 -2.78 5.45 -0.94
CA GLY A 48 -3.48 6.46 -0.16
C GLY A 48 -2.62 7.70 0.12
N PHE A 49 -1.33 7.49 0.42
CA PHE A 49 -0.37 8.57 0.63
C PHE A 49 -0.14 9.40 -0.64
N ALA A 50 -0.06 8.76 -1.81
CA ALA A 50 0.05 9.43 -3.10
C ALA A 50 -1.21 10.27 -3.42
N ALA A 51 -2.40 9.76 -3.11
CA ALA A 51 -3.66 10.50 -3.27
C ALA A 51 -3.70 11.74 -2.37
N VAL A 52 -3.32 11.64 -1.09
CA VAL A 52 -3.25 12.79 -0.18
C VAL A 52 -2.18 13.80 -0.65
N THR A 53 -1.04 13.31 -1.14
CA THR A 53 0.04 14.15 -1.68
C THR A 53 -0.42 14.95 -2.91
N THR A 54 -1.29 14.37 -3.74
CA THR A 54 -1.92 15.10 -4.87
C THR A 54 -2.72 16.30 -4.38
N VAL A 55 -3.49 16.13 -3.31
CA VAL A 55 -4.30 17.22 -2.71
C VAL A 55 -3.41 18.29 -2.08
N LEU A 56 -2.30 17.90 -1.44
CA LEU A 56 -1.37 18.82 -0.79
C LEU A 56 -0.55 19.64 -1.79
N THR A 57 -0.09 19.01 -2.87
CA THR A 57 0.82 19.63 -3.86
C THR A 57 0.10 20.23 -5.06
N GLY A 58 -1.17 19.84 -5.30
CA GLY A 58 -1.93 20.18 -6.50
C GLY A 58 -1.43 19.47 -7.77
N ARG A 59 -0.52 18.50 -7.64
CA ARG A 59 0.13 17.82 -8.75
C ARG A 59 -0.49 16.44 -8.98
N SER A 60 -1.08 16.23 -10.16
CA SER A 60 -1.79 14.99 -10.48
C SER A 60 -0.87 13.79 -10.75
N GLU A 61 0.44 13.99 -10.98
CA GLU A 61 1.33 12.88 -11.34
C GLU A 61 1.50 11.86 -10.20
N PHE A 62 1.22 12.27 -8.96
CA PHE A 62 1.16 11.35 -7.83
C PHE A 62 0.01 10.34 -7.95
N LEU A 63 -1.11 10.68 -8.59
CA LEU A 63 -2.18 9.72 -8.87
C LEU A 63 -1.74 8.68 -9.90
N ASP A 64 -0.97 9.06 -10.91
CA ASP A 64 -0.47 8.12 -11.91
C ASP A 64 0.49 7.09 -11.28
N ILE A 65 1.36 7.55 -10.36
CA ILE A 65 2.23 6.68 -9.57
C ILE A 65 1.40 5.75 -8.69
N GLY A 66 0.41 6.30 -7.97
CA GLY A 66 -0.47 5.53 -7.10
C GLY A 66 -1.26 4.46 -7.87
N LEU A 67 -1.85 4.82 -9.01
CA LEU A 67 -2.59 3.90 -9.87
C LEU A 67 -1.69 2.78 -10.40
N SER A 68 -0.49 3.13 -10.87
CA SER A 68 0.50 2.16 -11.35
C SER A 68 0.87 1.15 -10.27
N LEU A 69 1.14 1.62 -9.03
CA LEU A 69 1.43 0.76 -7.88
C LEU A 69 0.24 -0.14 -7.53
N ALA A 70 -0.98 0.39 -7.55
CA ALA A 70 -2.19 -0.37 -7.24
C ALA A 70 -2.39 -1.53 -8.23
N LEU A 71 -2.21 -1.28 -9.53
CA LEU A 71 -2.35 -2.30 -10.57
C LEU A 71 -1.27 -3.39 -10.45
N ILE A 72 0.00 -2.98 -10.26
CA ILE A 72 1.11 -3.93 -10.08
C ILE A 72 0.88 -4.80 -8.84
N ASN A 73 0.48 -4.20 -7.73
CA ASN A 73 0.22 -4.92 -6.49
C ASN A 73 -0.95 -5.90 -6.63
N PHE A 74 -2.04 -5.49 -7.29
CA PHE A 74 -3.17 -6.38 -7.54
C PHE A 74 -2.76 -7.63 -8.33
N VAL A 75 -1.96 -7.46 -9.40
CA VAL A 75 -1.44 -8.59 -10.18
C VAL A 75 -0.53 -9.47 -9.33
N ALA A 76 0.36 -8.88 -8.51
CA ALA A 76 1.22 -9.63 -7.61
C ALA A 76 0.41 -10.47 -6.61
N THR A 77 -0.66 -9.90 -6.03
CA THR A 77 -1.53 -10.58 -5.07
C THR A 77 -2.33 -11.70 -5.73
N ALA A 78 -2.86 -11.50 -6.94
CA ALA A 78 -3.50 -12.55 -7.71
C ALA A 78 -2.53 -13.70 -8.06
N ALA A 79 -1.32 -13.37 -8.52
CA ALA A 79 -0.30 -14.36 -8.84
C ALA A 79 0.12 -15.18 -7.60
N PHE A 80 0.22 -14.53 -6.44
CA PHE A 80 0.53 -15.19 -5.17
C PHE A 80 -0.59 -16.14 -4.73
N ALA A 81 -1.85 -15.75 -4.88
CA ALA A 81 -3.00 -16.62 -4.58
C ALA A 81 -2.96 -17.90 -5.43
N VAL A 82 -2.76 -17.75 -6.74
CA VAL A 82 -2.61 -18.89 -7.67
C VAL A 82 -1.42 -19.77 -7.29
N PHE A 83 -0.28 -19.17 -6.94
CA PHE A 83 0.90 -19.92 -6.49
C PHE A 83 0.61 -20.78 -5.25
N LEU A 84 -0.12 -20.24 -4.26
CA LEU A 84 -0.50 -20.98 -3.05
C LEU A 84 -1.44 -22.15 -3.36
N GLU A 85 -2.39 -21.96 -4.27
CA GLU A 85 -3.31 -23.01 -4.72
C GLU A 85 -2.58 -24.16 -5.42
N LEU A 86 -1.68 -23.83 -6.36
CA LEU A 86 -0.86 -24.82 -7.08
C LEU A 86 0.08 -25.61 -6.15
N ARG A 87 0.52 -25.00 -5.02
CA ARG A 87 1.33 -25.69 -4.02
C ARG A 87 0.51 -26.65 -3.15
N LYS A 88 -0.79 -26.38 -2.92
CA LYS A 88 -1.69 -27.27 -2.18
C LYS A 88 -1.99 -28.57 -2.93
N GLY A 89 -2.13 -28.52 -4.26
CA GLY A 89 -2.42 -29.70 -5.09
C GLY A 89 -1.25 -30.66 -5.35
N ARG A 90 -0.06 -30.39 -4.80
CA ARG A 90 1.16 -31.22 -4.95
C ARG A 90 1.46 -32.11 -3.73
N LYS A 91 0.48 -32.35 -2.87
CA LYS A 91 0.54 -33.34 -1.79
C LYS A 91 -0.34 -34.53 -2.12
#